data_AF-A0A1H8VGI9-F1
#
_entry.id   AF-A0A1H8VGI9-F1
#
_cell.length_a   1.000
_cell.length_b   1.000
_cell.length_c   1.000
_cell.angle_alpha   90.00
_cell.angle_beta   90.00
_cell.angle_gamma   90.00
#
_symmetry.space_group_name_H-M   'P 1'
#
loop_
_entity.id
_entity.type
_entity.pdbx_description
1 polymer ?
#
loop_
_entity_poly.entity_id
_entity_poly.type
_entity_poly.pdbx_seq_one_letter_code
_entity_poly.pdbx_strand_id
1 'polypeptide(L)'
;MSSTGREQPSAAVSGLPYAPGGAAAVRAAAAEPPERDHALRAIAMANSGEDRDQVIREAGFVLRSPGRHDVLSFWYAVMALVHAGETGLAGEHCDRVLATPGPDTLAEFAFALRGRLAWLQGEPAAAAEILDQALERGPAPRLRDLLVAWSTAAHTSRGDLDAAYRRMLDHVCGESFAHSEDKAELLAALGDLELAAERHDLARTAFLECGRLLTEHGVRNPAVVPWRSRAALCAHASGRHRLASVLAERELRLARRWPDPRTLGVAVHAHAVVRSRTSGEAREAADLLAGGAATEDLLRARYDLAHFLSAERQCPQAAAMLGEVRDLARKAGYAAWAERAETALHRLTRQAGDRLTGQQRKIAELARSGLSNRRIAEQQFLTVRTVEFHLSSVYRKLGVAGRRELATLPVPLP
;
A
#
# COMPACT_ATOMS: atom_id res chain seq x y z
N MET A 1 -28.63 40.94 16.27
CA MET A 1 -28.19 39.78 17.05
C MET A 1 -29.12 38.63 16.72
N SER A 2 -28.78 37.85 15.70
CA SER A 2 -29.57 36.67 15.31
C SER A 2 -28.70 35.44 15.50
N SER A 3 -29.17 34.61 16.42
CA SER A 3 -28.62 33.35 16.89
C SER A 3 -28.25 32.41 15.74
N THR A 4 -26.95 32.14 15.57
CA THR A 4 -26.45 30.99 14.82
C THR A 4 -26.78 29.72 15.60
N GLY A 5 -27.79 28.99 15.13
CA GLY A 5 -28.10 27.66 15.63
C GLY A 5 -26.90 26.74 15.38
N ARG A 6 -26.25 26.29 16.46
CA ARG A 6 -25.39 25.11 16.43
C ARG A 6 -26.29 23.92 16.09
N GLU A 7 -26.21 23.41 14.87
CA GLU A 7 -26.67 22.06 14.58
C GLU A 7 -25.84 21.09 15.43
N GLN A 8 -26.47 20.52 16.46
CA GLN A 8 -25.96 19.32 17.10
C GLN A 8 -25.96 18.19 16.07
N PRO A 9 -24.96 17.30 16.04
CA PRO A 9 -25.02 16.12 15.19
C PRO A 9 -26.31 15.36 15.48
N SER A 10 -27.12 15.16 14.44
CA SER A 10 -28.41 14.46 14.49
C SER A 10 -28.26 13.14 15.24
N ALA A 11 -29.16 12.89 16.19
CA ALA A 11 -29.24 11.67 17.00
C ALA A 11 -29.26 10.36 16.18
N ALA A 12 -29.51 10.42 14.88
CA ALA A 12 -29.56 9.28 13.97
C ALA A 12 -28.21 8.59 13.70
N VAL A 13 -27.06 9.25 13.95
CA VAL A 13 -25.73 8.64 13.71
C VAL A 13 -25.19 7.91 14.95
N SER A 14 -25.70 8.24 16.15
CA SER A 14 -25.24 7.66 17.40
C SER A 14 -25.69 6.19 17.52
N GLY A 15 -24.72 5.27 17.58
CA GLY A 15 -24.97 3.83 17.73
C GLY A 15 -24.88 3.00 16.44
N LEU A 16 -24.70 3.62 15.28
CA LEU A 16 -24.46 2.89 14.03
C LEU A 16 -23.01 2.39 13.94
N PRO A 17 -22.79 1.22 13.31
CA PRO A 17 -21.45 0.78 12.99
C PRO A 17 -20.77 1.77 12.05
N TYR A 18 -19.46 1.93 12.23
CA TYR A 18 -18.64 2.76 11.35
C TYR A 18 -18.75 2.29 9.90
N ALA A 19 -19.14 3.18 9.01
CA ALA A 19 -18.78 3.10 7.61
C ALA A 19 -18.38 4.48 7.15
N PRO A 20 -17.28 4.61 6.41
CA PRO A 20 -16.95 5.88 5.78
C PRO A 20 -18.10 6.30 4.86
N GLY A 21 -18.51 7.56 4.91
CA GLY A 21 -19.70 8.09 4.24
C GLY A 21 -21.04 7.63 4.83
N GLY A 22 -21.03 6.87 5.92
CA GLY A 22 -22.24 6.27 6.51
C GLY A 22 -23.26 7.33 6.95
N ALA A 23 -22.80 8.41 7.58
CA ALA A 23 -23.68 9.52 7.96
C ALA A 23 -24.28 10.26 6.75
N ALA A 24 -23.54 10.35 5.63
CA ALA A 24 -24.07 10.85 4.37
C ALA A 24 -25.21 9.97 3.84
N ALA A 25 -25.01 8.64 3.91
CA ALA A 25 -25.99 7.64 3.51
C ALA A 25 -27.24 7.69 4.41
N VAL A 26 -27.07 7.83 5.74
CA VAL A 26 -28.19 7.95 6.69
C VAL A 26 -29.07 9.15 6.34
N ARG A 27 -28.46 10.31 6.05
CA ARG A 27 -29.19 11.52 5.63
C ARG A 27 -29.87 11.38 4.26
N ALA A 28 -29.51 10.38 3.45
CA ALA A 28 -30.15 10.09 2.16
C ALA A 28 -31.23 9.00 2.27
N ALA A 29 -31.29 8.29 3.39
CA ALA A 29 -32.11 7.10 3.53
C ALA A 29 -33.60 7.44 3.61
N ALA A 30 -34.43 6.65 2.94
CA ALA A 30 -35.87 6.63 3.13
C ALA A 30 -36.25 5.71 4.32
N ALA A 31 -37.56 5.50 4.55
CA ALA A 31 -38.09 4.61 5.58
C ALA A 31 -37.40 3.24 5.58
N GLU A 32 -37.28 2.63 6.76
CA GLU A 32 -36.44 1.46 7.01
C GLU A 32 -36.95 0.17 6.34
N PRO A 33 -36.24 -0.35 5.32
CA PRO A 33 -36.55 -1.66 4.77
C PRO A 33 -36.00 -2.76 5.70
N PRO A 34 -36.63 -3.95 5.71
CA PRO A 34 -36.19 -5.06 6.57
C PRO A 34 -34.75 -5.53 6.27
N GLU A 35 -34.24 -5.29 5.06
CA GLU A 35 -32.87 -5.64 4.69
C GLU A 35 -31.80 -4.71 5.29
N ARG A 36 -32.18 -3.58 5.89
CA ARG A 36 -31.24 -2.65 6.53
C ARG A 36 -30.53 -3.29 7.73
N ASP A 37 -31.23 -4.11 8.50
CA ASP A 37 -30.65 -4.84 9.62
C ASP A 37 -29.53 -5.79 9.16
N HIS A 38 -29.70 -6.45 8.02
CA HIS A 38 -28.68 -7.31 7.44
C HIS A 38 -27.44 -6.50 7.03
N ALA A 39 -27.63 -5.32 6.42
CA ALA A 39 -26.53 -4.45 6.02
C ALA A 39 -25.74 -3.92 7.23
N LEU A 40 -26.45 -3.48 8.28
CA LEU A 40 -25.85 -2.99 9.53
C LEU A 40 -25.09 -4.09 10.28
N ARG A 41 -25.65 -5.31 10.33
CA ARG A 41 -24.92 -6.48 10.89
C ARG A 41 -23.66 -6.79 10.10
N ALA A 42 -23.75 -6.83 8.77
CA ALA A 42 -22.61 -7.14 7.90
C ALA A 42 -21.43 -6.18 8.14
N ILE A 43 -21.69 -4.86 8.17
CA ILE A 43 -20.64 -3.88 8.40
C ILE A 43 -20.11 -3.90 9.85
N ALA A 44 -20.96 -4.16 10.86
CA ALA A 44 -20.53 -4.27 12.25
C ALA A 44 -19.58 -5.46 12.46
N MET A 45 -19.90 -6.60 11.84
CA MET A 45 -19.05 -7.78 11.80
C MET A 45 -17.74 -7.52 11.04
N ALA A 46 -17.80 -6.81 9.91
CA ALA A 46 -16.60 -6.39 9.19
C ALA A 46 -15.71 -5.47 10.04
N ASN A 47 -16.26 -4.49 10.76
CA ASN A 47 -15.50 -3.58 11.63
C ASN A 47 -14.83 -4.29 12.80
N SER A 48 -15.49 -5.29 13.37
CA SER A 48 -14.98 -6.07 14.50
C SER A 48 -13.99 -7.16 14.07
N GLY A 49 -14.02 -7.57 12.79
CA GLY A 49 -13.20 -8.64 12.23
C GLY A 49 -13.75 -10.02 12.56
N GLU A 50 -15.08 -10.14 12.59
CA GLU A 50 -15.82 -11.35 12.98
C GLU A 50 -16.46 -12.01 11.75
N ASP A 51 -16.22 -13.31 11.57
CA ASP A 51 -16.80 -14.19 10.54
C ASP A 51 -16.96 -13.56 9.14
N ARG A 52 -15.85 -13.54 8.39
CA ARG A 52 -15.78 -13.01 7.01
C ARG A 52 -16.85 -13.64 6.09
N ASP A 53 -17.11 -14.93 6.22
CA ASP A 53 -18.06 -15.60 5.32
C ASP A 53 -19.50 -15.18 5.62
N GLN A 54 -19.84 -14.96 6.89
CA GLN A 54 -21.14 -14.39 7.26
C GLN A 54 -21.28 -12.95 6.75
N VAL A 55 -20.22 -12.13 6.83
CA VAL A 55 -20.23 -10.77 6.26
C VAL A 55 -20.58 -10.80 4.77
N ILE A 56 -19.96 -11.70 4.01
CA ILE A 56 -20.22 -11.86 2.56
C ILE A 56 -21.67 -12.33 2.32
N ARG A 57 -22.17 -13.28 3.12
CA ARG A 57 -23.55 -13.78 3.01
C ARG A 57 -24.58 -12.69 3.29
N GLU A 58 -24.44 -11.97 4.39
CA GLU A 58 -25.35 -10.89 4.81
C GLU A 58 -25.36 -9.75 3.79
N ALA A 59 -24.18 -9.26 3.38
CA ALA A 59 -24.09 -8.21 2.37
C ALA A 59 -24.63 -8.66 1.01
N GLY A 60 -24.31 -9.90 0.59
CA GLY A 60 -24.83 -10.47 -0.66
C GLY A 60 -26.35 -10.67 -0.66
N PHE A 61 -26.95 -10.98 0.49
CA PHE A 61 -28.41 -11.05 0.63
C PHE A 61 -29.03 -9.69 0.34
N VAL A 62 -28.54 -8.62 0.98
CA VAL A 62 -29.02 -7.24 0.77
C VAL A 62 -28.92 -6.85 -0.71
N LEU A 63 -27.77 -7.11 -1.34
CA LEU A 63 -27.51 -6.66 -2.71
C LEU A 63 -28.26 -7.48 -3.79
N ARG A 64 -28.81 -8.65 -3.45
CA ARG A 64 -29.72 -9.44 -4.31
C ARG A 64 -31.20 -9.17 -4.02
N SER A 65 -31.52 -8.63 -2.86
CA SER A 65 -32.89 -8.25 -2.46
C SER A 65 -33.34 -6.91 -3.08
N PRO A 66 -34.61 -6.50 -2.89
CA PRO A 66 -35.06 -5.12 -3.14
C PRO A 66 -34.28 -4.05 -2.35
N GLY A 67 -33.69 -4.40 -1.21
CA GLY A 67 -32.86 -3.51 -0.38
C GLY A 67 -31.67 -2.88 -1.12
N ARG A 68 -31.23 -3.42 -2.25
CA ARG A 68 -30.20 -2.80 -3.12
C ARG A 68 -30.59 -1.42 -3.66
N HIS A 69 -31.88 -1.08 -3.65
CA HIS A 69 -32.39 0.21 -4.11
C HIS A 69 -32.45 1.26 -2.98
N ASP A 70 -32.22 0.85 -1.73
CA ASP A 70 -32.08 1.75 -0.58
C ASP A 70 -30.61 2.19 -0.44
N VAL A 71 -30.36 3.50 -0.37
CA VAL A 71 -29.00 4.08 -0.35
C VAL A 71 -28.19 3.56 0.84
N LEU A 72 -28.79 3.49 2.03
CA LEU A 72 -28.08 3.08 3.24
C LEU A 72 -27.76 1.58 3.23
N SER A 73 -28.76 0.76 2.89
CA SER A 73 -28.60 -0.69 2.78
C SER A 73 -27.57 -1.07 1.72
N PHE A 74 -27.63 -0.42 0.55
CA PHE A 74 -26.65 -0.59 -0.52
C PHE A 74 -25.24 -0.19 -0.07
N TRP A 75 -25.08 1.02 0.50
CA TRP A 75 -23.79 1.53 0.91
C TRP A 75 -23.10 0.64 1.93
N TYR A 76 -23.80 0.27 3.01
CA TYR A 76 -23.23 -0.60 4.04
C TYR A 76 -22.92 -2.00 3.53
N ALA A 77 -23.78 -2.58 2.69
CA ALA A 77 -23.52 -3.90 2.11
C ALA A 77 -22.31 -3.88 1.17
N VAL A 78 -22.16 -2.86 0.31
CA VAL A 78 -20.98 -2.72 -0.54
C VAL A 78 -19.72 -2.50 0.30
N MET A 79 -19.74 -1.59 1.28
CA MET A 79 -18.58 -1.37 2.16
C MET A 79 -18.19 -2.63 2.94
N ALA A 80 -19.17 -3.43 3.39
CA ALA A 80 -18.91 -4.71 4.04
C ALA A 80 -18.22 -5.70 3.09
N LEU A 81 -18.65 -5.80 1.82
CA LEU A 81 -17.95 -6.60 0.81
C LEU A 81 -16.53 -6.08 0.54
N VAL A 82 -16.33 -4.76 0.48
CA VAL A 82 -15.00 -4.16 0.34
C VAL A 82 -14.09 -4.57 1.50
N HIS A 83 -14.56 -4.50 2.75
CA HIS A 83 -13.78 -4.93 3.91
C HIS A 83 -13.59 -6.46 3.98
N ALA A 84 -14.47 -7.24 3.36
CA ALA A 84 -14.28 -8.67 3.14
C ALA A 84 -13.31 -9.00 2.00
N GLY A 85 -12.83 -8.01 1.24
CA GLY A 85 -11.94 -8.24 0.09
C GLY A 85 -12.67 -8.70 -1.17
N GLU A 86 -14.00 -8.73 -1.18
CA GLU A 86 -14.83 -9.09 -2.33
C GLU A 86 -15.06 -7.89 -3.28
N THR A 87 -13.96 -7.26 -3.71
CA THR A 87 -14.00 -6.01 -4.49
C THR A 87 -14.58 -6.21 -5.90
N GLY A 88 -14.39 -7.39 -6.50
CA GLY A 88 -15.01 -7.74 -7.79
C GLY A 88 -16.53 -7.78 -7.69
N LEU A 89 -17.07 -8.53 -6.72
CA LEU A 89 -18.51 -8.61 -6.48
C LEU A 89 -19.11 -7.26 -6.12
N ALA A 90 -18.44 -6.47 -5.27
CA ALA A 90 -18.82 -5.10 -4.97
C ALA A 90 -18.92 -4.23 -6.24
N GLY A 91 -17.96 -4.38 -7.16
CA GLY A 91 -17.93 -3.68 -8.45
C GLY A 91 -19.12 -4.01 -9.33
N GLU A 92 -19.44 -5.30 -9.48
CA GLU A 92 -20.61 -5.76 -10.27
C GLU A 92 -21.92 -5.15 -9.77
N HIS A 93 -22.07 -5.00 -8.45
CA HIS A 93 -23.25 -4.38 -7.86
C HIS A 93 -23.31 -2.87 -8.12
N CYS A 94 -22.17 -2.17 -8.06
CA CYS A 94 -22.11 -0.75 -8.43
C CYS A 94 -22.42 -0.54 -9.92
N ASP A 95 -21.85 -1.37 -10.80
CA ASP A 95 -22.09 -1.28 -12.25
C ASP A 95 -23.56 -1.51 -12.59
N ARG A 96 -24.22 -2.45 -11.90
CA ARG A 96 -25.65 -2.70 -12.08
C ARG A 96 -26.52 -1.50 -11.70
N VAL A 97 -26.18 -0.81 -10.60
CA VAL A 97 -26.88 0.41 -10.19
C VAL A 97 -26.68 1.51 -11.23
N LEU A 98 -25.46 1.70 -11.73
CA LEU A 98 -25.15 2.74 -12.71
C LEU A 98 -25.75 2.46 -14.10
N ALA A 99 -25.95 1.19 -14.46
CA ALA A 99 -26.57 0.79 -15.73
C ALA A 99 -28.12 0.89 -15.72
N THR A 100 -28.74 1.00 -14.54
CA THR A 100 -30.20 0.99 -14.40
C THR A 100 -30.70 2.41 -14.09
N PRO A 101 -31.72 2.92 -14.80
CA PRO A 101 -32.36 4.18 -14.41
C PRO A 101 -32.89 4.12 -12.97
N GLY A 102 -32.55 5.11 -12.15
CA GLY A 102 -32.90 5.13 -10.74
C GLY A 102 -32.70 6.51 -10.11
N PRO A 103 -32.88 6.64 -8.79
CA PRO A 103 -32.67 7.91 -8.09
C PRO A 103 -31.24 8.41 -8.23
N ASP A 104 -31.06 9.70 -8.56
CA ASP A 104 -29.74 10.32 -8.75
C ASP A 104 -28.83 10.13 -7.54
N THR A 105 -29.38 10.14 -6.32
CA THR A 105 -28.61 9.92 -5.09
C THR A 105 -28.00 8.53 -5.02
N LEU A 106 -28.72 7.47 -5.41
CA LEU A 106 -28.17 6.12 -5.38
C LEU A 106 -27.05 5.96 -6.43
N ALA A 107 -27.24 6.57 -7.61
CA ALA A 107 -26.22 6.59 -8.66
C ALA A 107 -24.96 7.37 -8.22
N GLU A 108 -25.11 8.49 -7.51
CA GLU A 108 -23.98 9.26 -6.95
C GLU A 108 -23.13 8.40 -5.98
N PHE A 109 -23.78 7.68 -5.06
CA PHE A 109 -23.09 6.80 -4.11
C PHE A 109 -22.41 5.61 -4.81
N ALA A 110 -23.09 4.98 -5.79
CA ALA A 110 -22.48 3.92 -6.59
C ALA A 110 -21.28 4.41 -7.41
N PHE A 111 -21.34 5.63 -7.95
CA PHE A 111 -20.24 6.24 -8.70
C PHE A 111 -19.02 6.53 -7.80
N ALA A 112 -19.25 7.03 -6.59
CA ALA A 112 -18.18 7.20 -5.59
C ALA A 112 -17.50 5.86 -5.24
N LEU A 113 -18.30 4.81 -5.01
CA LEU A 113 -17.80 3.46 -4.72
C LEU A 113 -17.01 2.86 -5.88
N ARG A 114 -17.41 3.10 -7.14
CA ARG A 114 -16.62 2.71 -8.32
C ARG A 114 -15.23 3.30 -8.31
N GLY A 115 -15.10 4.57 -7.94
CA GLY A 115 -13.79 5.22 -7.78
C GLY A 115 -12.91 4.54 -6.72
N ARG A 116 -13.47 4.25 -5.54
CA ARG A 116 -12.75 3.49 -4.49
C ARG A 116 -12.36 2.09 -4.96
N LEU A 117 -13.24 1.38 -5.63
CA LEU A 117 -13.01 0.02 -6.09
C LEU A 117 -11.93 -0.05 -7.16
N ALA A 118 -11.92 0.89 -8.12
CA ALA A 118 -10.84 1.01 -9.10
C ALA A 118 -9.48 1.18 -8.42
N TRP A 119 -9.41 2.00 -7.37
CA TRP A 119 -8.18 2.19 -6.60
C TRP A 119 -7.73 0.88 -5.93
N LEU A 120 -8.64 0.21 -5.22
CA LEU A 120 -8.36 -1.06 -4.54
C LEU A 120 -7.98 -2.18 -5.54
N GLN A 121 -8.53 -2.14 -6.75
CA GLN A 121 -8.22 -3.10 -7.81
C GLN A 121 -6.88 -2.87 -8.51
N GLY A 122 -6.16 -1.81 -8.12
CA GLY A 122 -4.84 -1.50 -8.66
C GLY A 122 -4.89 -0.67 -9.94
N GLU A 123 -5.95 0.10 -10.13
CA GLU A 123 -6.14 1.02 -11.25
C GLU A 123 -6.13 2.49 -10.76
N PRO A 124 -4.99 2.99 -10.24
CA PRO A 124 -4.95 4.30 -9.58
C PRO A 124 -5.27 5.47 -10.52
N ALA A 125 -4.95 5.35 -11.82
CA ALA A 125 -5.30 6.38 -12.80
C ALA A 125 -6.81 6.47 -13.05
N ALA A 126 -7.48 5.33 -13.29
CA ALA A 126 -8.93 5.29 -13.47
C ALA A 126 -9.65 5.75 -12.19
N ALA A 127 -9.15 5.36 -11.02
CA ALA A 127 -9.69 5.82 -9.75
C ALA A 127 -9.61 7.35 -9.59
N ALA A 128 -8.44 7.93 -9.88
CA ALA A 128 -8.25 9.39 -9.82
C ALA A 128 -9.21 10.12 -10.76
N GLU A 129 -9.36 9.65 -12.00
CA GLU A 129 -10.28 10.22 -12.98
C GLU A 129 -11.74 10.16 -12.52
N ILE A 130 -12.20 9.00 -12.05
CA ILE A 130 -13.58 8.81 -11.55
C ILE A 130 -13.86 9.72 -10.35
N LEU A 131 -12.95 9.76 -9.38
CA LEU A 131 -13.13 10.52 -8.14
C LEU A 131 -13.04 12.03 -8.38
N ASP A 132 -12.19 12.47 -9.30
CA ASP A 132 -12.10 13.87 -9.72
C ASP A 132 -13.37 14.29 -10.46
N GLN A 133 -13.87 13.45 -11.37
CA GLN A 133 -15.15 13.70 -12.03
C GLN A 133 -16.31 13.77 -11.02
N ALA A 134 -16.30 12.93 -9.98
CA ALA A 134 -17.31 12.98 -8.93
C ALA A 134 -17.27 14.31 -8.17
N LEU A 135 -16.08 14.85 -7.91
CA LEU A 135 -15.91 16.13 -7.23
C LEU A 135 -16.26 17.34 -8.10
N GLU A 136 -15.93 17.30 -9.39
CA GLU A 136 -16.26 18.36 -10.36
C GLU A 136 -17.78 18.51 -10.59
N ARG A 137 -18.53 17.42 -10.48
CA ARG A 137 -20.00 17.44 -10.56
C ARG A 137 -20.68 18.13 -9.38
N GLY A 138 -19.91 18.55 -8.36
CA GLY A 138 -20.44 19.18 -7.16
C GLY A 138 -21.20 18.17 -6.29
N PRO A 139 -20.51 17.20 -5.68
CA PRO A 139 -21.15 16.14 -4.92
C PRO A 139 -21.88 16.74 -3.73
N ALA A 140 -22.84 16.00 -3.19
CA ALA A 140 -23.50 16.39 -1.96
C ALA A 140 -22.44 16.70 -0.88
N PRO A 141 -22.56 17.81 -0.10
CA PRO A 141 -21.53 18.22 0.86
C PRO A 141 -21.05 17.08 1.78
N ARG A 142 -21.99 16.19 2.10
CA ARG A 142 -21.84 14.97 2.89
C ARG A 142 -20.92 13.88 2.29
N LEU A 143 -20.68 13.83 0.98
CA LEU A 143 -19.72 12.89 0.34
C LEU A 143 -18.37 13.55 0.03
N ARG A 144 -18.28 14.88 0.16
CA ARG A 144 -17.12 15.64 -0.31
C ARG A 144 -15.84 15.23 0.40
N ASP A 145 -15.85 15.15 1.71
CA ASP A 145 -14.70 14.79 2.54
C ASP A 145 -14.16 13.40 2.16
N LEU A 146 -15.07 12.46 1.92
CA LEU A 146 -14.73 11.12 1.53
C LEU A 146 -14.13 11.04 0.13
N LEU A 147 -14.73 11.74 -0.84
CA LEU A 147 -14.21 11.81 -2.20
C LEU A 147 -12.85 12.51 -2.24
N VAL A 148 -12.62 13.53 -1.40
CA VAL A 148 -11.31 14.16 -1.21
C VAL A 148 -10.31 13.13 -0.70
N ALA A 149 -10.64 12.38 0.37
CA ALA A 149 -9.76 11.36 0.93
C ALA A 149 -9.37 10.31 -0.12
N TRP A 150 -10.35 9.73 -0.83
CA TRP A 150 -10.08 8.69 -1.82
C TRP A 150 -9.35 9.22 -3.05
N SER A 151 -9.65 10.44 -3.52
CA SER A 151 -8.92 11.03 -4.64
C SER A 151 -7.47 11.33 -4.25
N THR A 152 -7.22 11.86 -3.05
CA THR A 152 -5.86 12.04 -2.53
C THR A 152 -5.11 10.72 -2.49
N ALA A 153 -5.73 9.64 -2.01
CA ALA A 153 -5.13 8.31 -2.00
C ALA A 153 -4.83 7.80 -3.43
N ALA A 154 -5.76 7.95 -4.37
CA ALA A 154 -5.58 7.53 -5.76
C ALA A 154 -4.43 8.29 -6.46
N HIS A 155 -4.36 9.62 -6.31
CA HIS A 155 -3.26 10.44 -6.84
C HIS A 155 -1.91 10.08 -6.19
N THR A 156 -1.91 9.82 -4.88
CA THR A 156 -0.73 9.34 -4.16
C THR A 156 -0.23 8.01 -4.74
N SER A 157 -1.12 7.03 -4.91
CA SER A 157 -0.80 5.73 -5.51
C SER A 157 -0.29 5.86 -6.95
N ARG A 158 -0.82 6.81 -7.75
CA ARG A 158 -0.35 7.11 -9.10
C ARG A 158 1.05 7.74 -9.11
N GLY A 159 1.48 8.34 -8.00
CA GLY A 159 2.73 9.10 -7.87
C GLY A 159 2.59 10.59 -8.15
N ASP A 160 1.38 11.11 -8.30
CA ASP A 160 1.11 12.53 -8.51
C ASP A 160 0.90 13.23 -7.15
N LEU A 161 2.02 13.41 -6.43
CA LEU A 161 1.98 14.00 -5.10
C LEU A 161 1.50 15.46 -5.11
N ASP A 162 1.78 16.20 -6.20
CA ASP A 162 1.35 17.59 -6.33
C ASP A 162 -0.18 17.71 -6.44
N ALA A 163 -0.82 16.85 -7.25
CA ALA A 163 -2.28 16.77 -7.29
C ALA A 163 -2.87 16.35 -5.95
N ALA A 164 -2.26 15.36 -5.28
CA ALA A 164 -2.69 14.87 -3.97
C ALA A 164 -2.62 15.97 -2.88
N TYR A 165 -1.52 16.73 -2.82
CA TYR A 165 -1.38 17.86 -1.89
C TYR A 165 -2.37 18.97 -2.20
N ARG A 166 -2.52 19.35 -3.48
CA ARG A 166 -3.48 20.39 -3.88
C ARG A 166 -4.89 20.02 -3.42
N ARG A 167 -5.31 18.77 -3.68
CA ARG A 167 -6.61 18.25 -3.26
C ARG A 167 -6.84 18.33 -1.75
N MET A 168 -5.84 17.93 -0.96
CA MET A 168 -5.93 17.97 0.50
C MET A 168 -5.92 19.41 1.03
N LEU A 169 -5.07 20.29 0.48
CA LEU A 169 -4.96 21.69 0.91
C LEU A 169 -6.24 22.49 0.61
N ASP A 170 -6.80 22.35 -0.59
CA ASP A 170 -8.04 23.03 -0.97
C ASP A 170 -9.20 22.66 -0.03
N HIS A 171 -9.16 21.46 0.53
CA HIS A 171 -10.15 20.97 1.49
C HIS A 171 -9.88 21.44 2.93
N VAL A 172 -8.63 21.32 3.40
CA VAL A 172 -8.22 21.69 4.78
C VAL A 172 -8.28 23.20 5.02
N CYS A 173 -8.05 24.02 3.99
CA CYS A 173 -8.15 25.48 4.08
C CYS A 173 -9.60 25.99 4.23
N GLY A 174 -10.62 25.12 4.23
CA GLY A 174 -12.00 25.46 4.59
C GLY A 174 -12.32 25.23 6.07
N GLU A 175 -13.37 25.87 6.60
CA GLU A 175 -13.83 25.74 8.00
C GLU A 175 -14.27 24.31 8.42
N SER A 176 -14.27 23.34 7.50
CA SER A 176 -14.96 22.05 7.59
C SER A 176 -14.15 20.89 8.22
N PHE A 177 -12.80 20.95 8.22
CA PHE A 177 -11.98 19.78 8.62
C PHE A 177 -12.16 19.35 10.08
N ALA A 178 -12.42 20.30 10.99
CA ALA A 178 -12.58 20.00 12.41
C ALA A 178 -13.82 19.16 12.73
N HIS A 179 -14.88 19.26 11.90
CA HIS A 179 -16.17 18.61 12.08
C HIS A 179 -16.43 17.49 11.06
N SER A 180 -15.41 17.09 10.30
CA SER A 180 -15.53 16.02 9.30
C SER A 180 -15.92 14.69 9.94
N GLU A 181 -17.01 14.10 9.47
CA GLU A 181 -17.46 12.76 9.89
C GLU A 181 -16.57 11.65 9.32
N ASP A 182 -15.88 11.92 8.20
CA ASP A 182 -14.98 11.00 7.51
C ASP A 182 -13.49 11.26 7.83
N LYS A 183 -13.22 11.95 8.94
CA LYS A 183 -11.88 12.35 9.36
C LYS A 183 -10.87 11.20 9.43
N ALA A 184 -11.32 9.99 9.77
CA ALA A 184 -10.46 8.81 9.79
C ALA A 184 -9.91 8.45 8.39
N GLU A 185 -10.73 8.56 7.33
CA GLU A 185 -10.32 8.31 5.94
C GLU A 185 -9.40 9.43 5.44
N LEU A 186 -9.72 10.69 5.75
CA LEU A 186 -8.85 11.83 5.42
C LEU A 186 -7.46 11.69 6.04
N LEU A 187 -7.39 11.28 7.31
CA LEU A 187 -6.12 11.05 8.00
C LEU A 187 -5.36 9.83 7.47
N ALA A 188 -6.06 8.78 7.03
CA ALA A 188 -5.44 7.65 6.34
C ALA A 188 -4.80 8.10 5.02
N ALA A 189 -5.54 8.84 4.19
CA ALA A 189 -5.06 9.39 2.93
C ALA A 189 -3.88 10.37 3.12
N LEU A 190 -3.95 11.24 4.13
CA LEU A 190 -2.82 12.11 4.51
C LEU A 190 -1.61 11.28 4.94
N GLY A 191 -1.83 10.23 5.72
CA GLY A 191 -0.77 9.31 6.13
C GLY A 191 -0.08 8.65 4.94
N ASP A 192 -0.84 8.18 3.96
CA ASP A 192 -0.31 7.57 2.73
C ASP A 192 0.44 8.61 1.88
N LEU A 193 -0.08 9.83 1.75
CA LEU A 193 0.57 10.96 1.05
C LEU A 193 1.93 11.31 1.67
N GLU A 194 1.97 11.49 2.99
CA GLU A 194 3.20 11.83 3.71
C GLU A 194 4.19 10.65 3.71
N LEU A 195 3.71 9.41 3.69
CA LEU A 195 4.55 8.22 3.54
C LEU A 195 5.20 8.16 2.15
N ALA A 196 4.43 8.43 1.10
CA ALA A 196 4.95 8.51 -0.27
C ALA A 196 5.96 9.65 -0.45
N ALA A 197 5.80 10.75 0.28
CA ALA A 197 6.74 11.86 0.37
C ALA A 197 7.96 11.60 1.29
N GLU A 198 8.11 10.39 1.83
CA GLU A 198 9.19 9.99 2.76
C GLU A 198 9.23 10.79 4.08
N ARG A 199 8.12 11.44 4.46
CA ARG A 199 7.96 12.20 5.70
C ARG A 199 7.38 11.32 6.81
N HIS A 200 8.14 10.30 7.19
CA HIS A 200 7.70 9.22 8.07
C HIS A 200 7.14 9.66 9.43
N ASP A 201 7.63 10.78 9.99
CA ASP A 201 7.11 11.31 11.27
C ASP A 201 5.70 11.89 11.14
N LEU A 202 5.41 12.62 10.06
CA LEU A 202 4.08 13.17 9.77
C LEU A 202 3.10 12.04 9.41
N ALA A 203 3.53 11.13 8.54
CA ALA A 203 2.75 9.95 8.15
C ALA A 203 2.33 9.12 9.37
N ARG A 204 3.27 8.80 10.27
CA ARG A 204 2.97 8.08 11.51
C ARG A 204 1.92 8.80 12.34
N THR A 205 2.03 10.12 12.48
CA THR A 205 1.12 10.92 13.30
C THR A 205 -0.30 10.87 12.75
N ALA A 206 -0.46 11.01 11.42
CA ALA A 206 -1.74 10.88 10.76
C ALA A 206 -2.35 9.47 10.94
N PHE A 207 -1.57 8.40 10.75
CA PHE A 207 -2.05 7.03 10.96
C PHE A 207 -2.43 6.72 12.40
N LEU A 208 -1.70 7.23 13.39
CA LEU A 208 -2.04 7.03 14.80
C LEU A 208 -3.35 7.75 15.17
N GLU A 209 -3.58 8.95 14.63
CA GLU A 209 -4.81 9.70 14.86
C GLU A 209 -6.00 9.06 14.13
N CYS A 210 -5.81 8.59 12.89
CA CYS A 210 -6.78 7.73 12.20
C CYS A 210 -7.16 6.51 13.06
N GLY A 211 -6.16 5.83 13.59
CA GLY A 211 -6.34 4.66 14.46
C GLY A 211 -7.08 4.95 15.76
N ARG A 212 -6.85 6.12 16.36
CA ARG A 212 -7.58 6.57 17.56
C ARG A 212 -9.07 6.71 17.24
N LEU A 213 -9.42 7.43 16.18
CA LEU A 213 -10.81 7.64 15.77
C LEU A 213 -11.53 6.33 15.42
N LEU A 214 -10.87 5.44 14.68
CA LEU A 214 -11.43 4.12 14.36
C LEU A 214 -11.65 3.27 15.62
N THR A 215 -10.70 3.30 16.55
CA THR A 215 -10.82 2.55 17.82
C THR A 215 -11.95 3.08 18.69
N GLU A 216 -12.19 4.38 18.72
CA GLU A 216 -13.33 5.01 19.42
C GLU A 216 -14.68 4.57 18.85
N HIS A 217 -14.74 4.31 17.54
CA HIS A 217 -15.91 3.71 16.88
C HIS A 217 -15.97 2.18 16.98
N GLY A 218 -15.11 1.55 17.79
CA GLY A 218 -15.07 0.10 17.97
C GLY A 218 -14.49 -0.68 16.79
N VAL A 219 -13.89 -0.01 15.81
CA VAL A 219 -13.26 -0.66 14.65
C VAL A 219 -11.93 -1.28 15.07
N ARG A 220 -11.82 -2.60 14.88
CA ARG A 220 -10.65 -3.40 15.25
C ARG A 220 -10.03 -4.09 14.04
N ASN A 221 -10.80 -4.37 13.00
CA ASN A 221 -10.36 -5.10 11.83
C ASN A 221 -9.36 -4.29 10.98
N PRO A 222 -8.15 -4.81 10.70
CA PRO A 222 -7.18 -4.17 9.81
C PRO A 222 -7.67 -4.00 8.36
N ALA A 223 -8.67 -4.77 7.93
CA ALA A 223 -9.24 -4.67 6.58
C ALA A 223 -9.99 -3.35 6.31
N VAL A 224 -10.37 -2.61 7.35
CA VAL A 224 -11.00 -1.28 7.21
C VAL A 224 -9.96 -0.25 6.79
N VAL A 225 -8.93 -0.07 7.64
CA VAL A 225 -7.71 0.70 7.34
C VAL A 225 -6.56 0.02 8.08
N PRO A 226 -5.46 -0.39 7.39
CA PRO A 226 -4.31 -1.05 8.01
C PRO A 226 -3.37 -0.06 8.70
N TRP A 227 -3.93 0.84 9.50
CA TRP A 227 -3.23 1.99 10.07
C TRP A 227 -2.09 1.58 11.00
N ARG A 228 -2.19 0.44 11.71
CA ARG A 228 -1.09 -0.03 12.57
C ARG A 228 0.07 -0.52 11.73
N SER A 229 -0.20 -1.25 10.65
CA SER A 229 0.84 -1.68 9.70
C SER A 229 1.60 -0.48 9.14
N ARG A 230 0.86 0.53 8.65
CA ARG A 230 1.45 1.75 8.09
C ARG A 230 2.21 2.57 9.14
N ALA A 231 1.64 2.75 10.32
CA ALA A 231 2.31 3.44 11.44
C ALA A 231 3.54 2.68 11.94
N ALA A 232 3.53 1.34 11.91
CA ALA A 232 4.67 0.51 12.30
C ALA A 232 5.85 0.69 11.34
N LEU A 233 5.58 0.66 10.03
CA LEU A 233 6.59 0.93 8.99
C LEU A 233 7.20 2.33 9.16
N CYS A 234 6.36 3.35 9.36
CA CYS A 234 6.84 4.71 9.62
C CYS A 234 7.65 4.82 10.92
N ALA A 235 7.19 4.18 12.00
CA ALA A 235 7.91 4.15 13.27
C ALA A 235 9.27 3.44 13.15
N HIS A 236 9.35 2.37 12.35
CA HIS A 236 10.62 1.68 12.07
C HIS A 236 11.59 2.58 11.31
N ALA A 237 11.13 3.22 10.22
CA ALA A 237 11.93 4.13 9.41
C ALA A 237 12.47 5.32 10.23
N SER A 238 11.69 5.83 11.20
CA SER A 238 12.12 6.90 12.10
C SER A 238 12.79 6.41 13.41
N GLY A 239 13.28 5.16 13.48
CA GLY A 239 14.05 4.63 14.62
C GLY A 239 13.27 4.33 15.91
N ARG A 240 11.93 4.42 15.90
CA ARG A 240 11.05 4.15 17.05
C ARG A 240 10.71 2.66 17.17
N HIS A 241 11.74 1.83 17.32
CA HIS A 241 11.62 0.37 17.20
C HIS A 241 10.64 -0.28 18.17
N ARG A 242 10.55 0.16 19.43
CA ARG A 242 9.59 -0.38 20.41
C ARG A 242 8.15 -0.18 19.96
N LEU A 243 7.81 1.04 19.54
CA LEU A 243 6.47 1.37 19.03
C LEU A 243 6.16 0.56 17.77
N ALA A 244 7.10 0.50 16.82
CA ALA A 244 6.94 -0.27 15.59
C ALA A 244 6.59 -1.74 15.88
N SER A 245 7.31 -2.35 16.83
CA SER A 245 7.12 -3.74 17.22
C SER A 245 5.72 -4.01 17.77
N VAL A 246 5.28 -3.19 18.74
CA VAL A 246 3.95 -3.33 19.36
C VAL A 246 2.83 -3.18 18.33
N LEU A 247 2.96 -2.23 17.41
CA LEU A 247 1.97 -1.99 16.35
C LEU A 247 1.90 -3.16 15.37
N ALA A 248 3.04 -3.62 14.86
CA ALA A 248 3.11 -4.72 13.90
C ALA A 248 2.59 -6.05 14.48
N GLU A 249 2.98 -6.39 15.72
CA GLU A 249 2.50 -7.59 16.41
C GLU A 249 0.98 -7.54 16.66
N ARG A 250 0.46 -6.38 17.05
CA ARG A 250 -0.97 -6.22 17.28
C ARG A 250 -1.76 -6.34 15.99
N GLU A 251 -1.29 -5.75 14.90
CA GLU A 251 -1.95 -5.90 13.60
C GLU A 251 -1.97 -7.36 13.15
N LEU A 252 -0.82 -8.04 13.16
CA LEU A 252 -0.72 -9.42 12.69
C LEU A 252 -1.65 -10.37 13.47
N ARG A 253 -1.79 -10.16 14.79
CA ARG A 253 -2.76 -10.92 15.61
C ARG A 253 -4.22 -10.68 15.19
N LEU A 254 -4.57 -9.46 14.80
CA LEU A 254 -5.93 -9.13 14.34
C LEU A 254 -6.16 -9.65 12.92
N ALA A 255 -5.20 -9.46 12.01
CA ALA A 255 -5.27 -9.94 10.64
C ALA A 255 -5.42 -11.46 10.56
N ARG A 256 -4.75 -12.23 11.43
CA ARG A 256 -4.91 -13.70 11.49
C ARG A 256 -6.33 -14.18 11.83
N ARG A 257 -7.17 -13.31 12.41
CA ARG A 257 -8.59 -13.63 12.69
C ARG A 257 -9.50 -13.33 11.51
N TRP A 258 -8.97 -12.69 10.47
CA TRP A 258 -9.70 -12.28 9.28
C TRP A 258 -9.10 -13.00 8.06
N PRO A 259 -9.76 -14.05 7.52
CA PRO A 259 -9.19 -14.88 6.44
C PRO A 259 -9.28 -14.17 5.07
N ASP A 260 -8.61 -13.03 4.94
CA ASP A 260 -8.43 -12.27 3.71
C ASP A 260 -6.92 -12.19 3.37
N PRO A 261 -6.48 -12.69 2.20
CA PRO A 261 -5.07 -12.70 1.81
C PRO A 261 -4.43 -11.31 1.81
N ARG A 262 -5.16 -10.27 1.40
CA ARG A 262 -4.64 -8.90 1.37
C ARG A 262 -4.35 -8.41 2.78
N THR A 263 -5.33 -8.52 3.69
CA THR A 263 -5.21 -8.07 5.07
C THR A 263 -4.08 -8.78 5.81
N LEU A 264 -3.98 -10.11 5.63
CA LEU A 264 -2.88 -10.88 6.21
C LEU A 264 -1.53 -10.50 5.60
N GLY A 265 -1.44 -10.38 4.27
CA GLY A 265 -0.22 -10.03 3.56
C GLY A 265 0.35 -8.66 3.97
N VAL A 266 -0.50 -7.64 4.12
CA VAL A 266 -0.09 -6.31 4.61
C VAL A 266 0.46 -6.38 6.04
N ALA A 267 -0.18 -7.16 6.91
CA ALA A 267 0.27 -7.31 8.29
C ALA A 267 1.57 -8.12 8.42
N VAL A 268 1.73 -9.19 7.64
CA VAL A 268 2.96 -9.98 7.56
C VAL A 268 4.10 -9.14 6.99
N HIS A 269 3.85 -8.32 5.96
CA HIS A 269 4.84 -7.38 5.41
C HIS A 269 5.36 -6.41 6.48
N ALA A 270 4.46 -5.74 7.19
CA ALA A 270 4.86 -4.81 8.25
C ALA A 270 5.62 -5.52 9.37
N HIS A 271 5.20 -6.72 9.75
CA HIS A 271 5.91 -7.53 10.74
C HIS A 271 7.32 -7.93 10.26
N ALA A 272 7.45 -8.36 9.00
CA ALA A 272 8.71 -8.75 8.40
C ALA A 272 9.72 -7.59 8.44
N VAL A 273 9.34 -6.41 7.95
CA VAL A 273 10.20 -5.22 7.95
C VAL A 273 10.62 -4.81 9.37
N VAL A 274 9.73 -4.95 10.35
CA VAL A 274 9.97 -4.48 11.72
C VAL A 274 10.76 -5.49 12.58
N ARG A 275 10.58 -6.80 12.34
CA ARG A 275 11.04 -7.87 13.23
C ARG A 275 11.99 -8.85 12.57
N SER A 276 11.76 -9.18 11.30
CA SER A 276 12.53 -10.22 10.64
C SER A 276 13.93 -9.76 10.29
N ARG A 277 14.88 -10.70 10.36
CA ARG A 277 16.26 -10.53 9.88
C ARG A 277 16.53 -11.29 8.59
N THR A 278 15.56 -12.08 8.15
CA THR A 278 15.66 -12.97 7.00
C THR A 278 14.50 -12.73 6.04
N SER A 279 14.67 -13.14 4.78
CA SER A 279 13.68 -12.96 3.71
C SER A 279 12.40 -13.80 3.84
N GLY A 280 12.31 -14.73 4.81
CA GLY A 280 11.19 -15.67 4.99
C GLY A 280 9.81 -15.01 5.04
N GLU A 281 9.54 -14.19 6.07
CA GLU A 281 8.24 -13.51 6.22
C GLU A 281 7.98 -12.48 5.10
N ALA A 282 9.04 -11.81 4.60
CA ALA A 282 8.89 -10.88 3.49
C ALA A 282 8.46 -11.59 2.18
N ARG A 283 8.93 -12.83 1.97
CA ARG A 283 8.47 -13.69 0.87
C ARG A 283 7.03 -14.14 1.07
N GLU A 284 6.69 -14.62 2.26
CA GLU A 284 5.32 -14.99 2.61
C GLU A 284 4.33 -13.83 2.36
N ALA A 285 4.68 -12.62 2.77
CA ALA A 285 3.86 -11.44 2.52
C ALA A 285 3.66 -11.17 1.01
N ALA A 286 4.74 -11.25 0.22
CA ALA A 286 4.66 -11.07 -1.23
C ALA A 286 3.81 -12.16 -1.90
N ASP A 287 3.90 -13.41 -1.45
CA ASP A 287 3.12 -14.53 -1.98
C ASP A 287 1.62 -14.38 -1.65
N LEU A 288 1.28 -13.98 -0.42
CA LEU A 288 -0.09 -13.69 -0.01
C LEU A 288 -0.73 -12.56 -0.85
N LEU A 289 0.06 -11.52 -1.15
CA LEU A 289 -0.41 -10.36 -1.92
C LEU A 289 -0.46 -10.62 -3.43
N ALA A 290 0.29 -11.59 -3.94
CA ALA A 290 0.32 -11.94 -5.36
C ALA A 290 -1.01 -12.55 -5.85
N GLY A 291 -1.80 -13.15 -4.95
CA GLY A 291 -3.06 -13.81 -5.28
C GLY A 291 -4.30 -12.90 -5.35
N GLY A 292 -4.17 -11.58 -5.12
CA GLY A 292 -5.32 -10.70 -4.94
C GLY A 292 -5.22 -9.33 -5.65
N ALA A 293 -6.31 -8.58 -5.56
CA ALA A 293 -6.43 -7.19 -6.02
C ALA A 293 -5.74 -6.24 -5.02
N ALA A 294 -4.40 -6.27 -4.97
CA ALA A 294 -3.60 -5.50 -4.01
C ALA A 294 -2.26 -5.04 -4.62
N THR A 295 -2.30 -4.55 -5.86
CA THR A 295 -1.09 -4.29 -6.68
C THR A 295 -0.06 -3.43 -5.97
N GLU A 296 -0.45 -2.30 -5.37
CA GLU A 296 0.51 -1.42 -4.69
C GLU A 296 1.15 -2.07 -3.46
N ASP A 297 0.36 -2.80 -2.66
CA ASP A 297 0.87 -3.51 -1.50
C ASP A 297 1.84 -4.63 -1.92
N LEU A 298 1.55 -5.33 -3.03
CA LEU A 298 2.47 -6.30 -3.62
C LEU A 298 3.78 -5.66 -4.08
N LEU A 299 3.71 -4.51 -4.77
CA LEU A 299 4.90 -3.76 -5.20
C LEU A 299 5.78 -3.41 -3.99
N ARG A 300 5.16 -2.89 -2.92
CA ARG A 300 5.85 -2.56 -1.66
C ARG A 300 6.49 -3.79 -1.03
N ALA A 301 5.75 -4.89 -0.89
CA ALA A 301 6.26 -6.12 -0.29
C ALA A 301 7.42 -6.74 -1.07
N ARG A 302 7.33 -6.79 -2.41
CA ARG A 302 8.41 -7.29 -3.27
C ARG A 302 9.63 -6.38 -3.26
N TYR A 303 9.43 -5.07 -3.19
CA TYR A 303 10.53 -4.11 -3.07
C TYR A 303 11.33 -4.33 -1.78
N ASP A 304 10.64 -4.49 -0.64
CA ASP A 304 11.30 -4.76 0.64
C ASP A 304 11.90 -6.18 0.69
N LEU A 305 11.26 -7.17 0.08
CA LEU A 305 11.84 -8.50 -0.11
C LEU A 305 13.17 -8.43 -0.87
N ALA A 306 13.27 -7.59 -1.90
CA ALA A 306 14.53 -7.38 -2.61
C ALA A 306 15.63 -6.79 -1.71
N HIS A 307 15.26 -5.92 -0.76
CA HIS A 307 16.21 -5.42 0.26
C HIS A 307 16.68 -6.53 1.20
N PHE A 308 15.78 -7.40 1.67
CA PHE A 308 16.16 -8.58 2.46
C PHE A 308 17.11 -9.51 1.68
N LEU A 309 16.78 -9.84 0.44
CA LEU A 309 17.61 -10.67 -0.44
C LEU A 309 18.99 -10.04 -0.67
N SER A 310 19.04 -8.72 -0.84
CA SER A 310 20.30 -7.99 -0.99
C SER A 310 21.15 -8.06 0.28
N ALA A 311 20.54 -7.88 1.45
CA ALA A 311 21.20 -8.01 2.76
C ALA A 311 21.74 -9.44 2.99
N GLU A 312 21.02 -10.46 2.53
CA GLU A 312 21.42 -11.87 2.51
C GLU A 312 22.48 -12.20 1.44
N ARG A 313 22.97 -11.19 0.70
CA ARG A 313 23.92 -11.32 -0.42
C ARG A 313 23.41 -12.15 -1.60
N GLN A 314 22.10 -12.31 -1.73
CA GLN A 314 21.42 -12.94 -2.86
C GLN A 314 21.15 -11.91 -3.97
N CYS A 315 22.18 -11.16 -4.39
CA CYS A 315 22.06 -10.06 -5.36
C CYS A 315 21.33 -10.43 -6.66
N PRO A 316 21.53 -11.62 -7.28
CA PRO A 316 20.79 -11.98 -8.49
C PRO A 316 19.27 -12.10 -8.26
N GLN A 317 18.86 -12.66 -7.13
CA GLN A 317 17.44 -12.78 -6.77
C GLN A 317 16.84 -11.42 -6.42
N ALA A 318 17.59 -10.58 -5.69
CA ALA A 318 17.19 -9.20 -5.42
C ALA A 318 16.99 -8.40 -6.72
N ALA A 319 17.91 -8.54 -7.68
CA ALA A 319 17.82 -7.88 -8.98
C ALA A 319 16.62 -8.37 -9.81
N ALA A 320 16.35 -9.69 -9.82
CA ALA A 320 15.17 -10.25 -10.46
C ALA A 320 13.88 -9.70 -9.84
N MET A 321 13.81 -9.67 -8.50
CA MET A 321 12.65 -9.14 -7.78
C MET A 321 12.41 -7.66 -8.07
N LEU A 322 13.46 -6.83 -8.11
CA LEU A 322 13.34 -5.42 -8.51
C LEU A 322 12.90 -5.26 -9.98
N GLY A 323 13.33 -6.16 -10.87
CA GLY A 323 12.85 -6.24 -12.25
C GLY A 323 11.35 -6.51 -12.33
N GLU A 324 10.86 -7.50 -11.56
CA GLU A 324 9.44 -7.82 -11.47
C GLU A 324 8.61 -6.64 -10.93
N VAL A 325 9.10 -5.94 -9.89
CA VAL A 325 8.45 -4.73 -9.35
C VAL A 325 8.36 -3.66 -10.43
N ARG A 326 9.45 -3.36 -11.14
CA ARG A 326 9.47 -2.36 -12.22
C ARG A 326 8.46 -2.70 -13.32
N ASP A 327 8.46 -3.95 -13.78
CA ASP A 327 7.65 -4.37 -14.92
C ASP A 327 6.15 -4.40 -14.57
N LEU A 328 5.81 -4.89 -13.37
CA LEU A 328 4.45 -4.84 -12.85
C LEU A 328 3.97 -3.39 -12.66
N ALA A 329 4.80 -2.53 -12.05
CA ALA A 329 4.46 -1.13 -11.82
C ALA A 329 4.20 -0.38 -13.13
N ARG A 330 5.02 -0.59 -14.17
CA ARG A 330 4.80 -0.02 -15.51
C ARG A 330 3.49 -0.51 -16.13
N LYS A 331 3.23 -1.82 -16.06
CA LYS A 331 2.00 -2.41 -16.61
C LYS A 331 0.74 -1.87 -15.92
N ALA A 332 0.78 -1.67 -14.61
CA ALA A 332 -0.37 -1.25 -13.81
C ALA A 332 -0.46 0.28 -13.60
N GLY A 333 0.41 1.08 -14.22
CA GLY A 333 0.34 2.54 -14.15
C GLY A 333 0.87 3.18 -12.85
N TYR A 334 1.71 2.47 -12.10
CA TYR A 334 2.37 2.99 -10.89
C TYR A 334 3.74 3.60 -11.23
N ALA A 335 3.75 4.79 -11.82
CA ALA A 335 4.96 5.42 -12.34
C ALA A 335 6.07 5.61 -11.29
N ALA A 336 5.73 6.11 -10.10
CA ALA A 336 6.69 6.31 -9.01
C ALA A 336 7.32 5.00 -8.54
N TRP A 337 6.57 3.90 -8.49
CA TRP A 337 7.11 2.58 -8.13
C TRP A 337 8.04 2.03 -9.22
N ALA A 338 7.70 2.24 -10.49
CA ALA A 338 8.56 1.83 -11.60
C ALA A 338 9.93 2.52 -11.54
N GLU A 339 9.93 3.84 -11.34
CA GLU A 339 11.16 4.64 -11.19
C GLU A 339 11.95 4.24 -9.94
N ARG A 340 11.27 4.03 -8.81
CA ARG A 340 11.89 3.60 -7.55
C ARG A 340 12.59 2.24 -7.70
N ALA A 341 11.96 1.29 -8.38
CA ALA A 341 12.51 -0.03 -8.65
C ALA A 341 13.70 0.03 -9.63
N GLU A 342 13.60 0.83 -10.69
CA GLU A 342 14.67 1.05 -11.66
C GLU A 342 15.90 1.67 -11.01
N THR A 343 15.71 2.71 -10.19
CA THR A 343 16.78 3.34 -9.40
C THR A 343 17.44 2.35 -8.45
N ALA A 344 16.66 1.53 -7.74
CA ALA A 344 17.19 0.51 -6.86
C ALA A 344 17.98 -0.56 -7.62
N LEU A 345 17.49 -1.00 -8.78
CA LEU A 345 18.16 -1.98 -9.64
C LEU A 345 19.49 -1.42 -10.17
N HIS A 346 19.52 -0.16 -10.61
CA HIS A 346 20.76 0.51 -11.02
C HIS A 346 21.78 0.62 -9.89
N ARG A 347 21.36 0.94 -8.66
CA ARG A 347 22.25 0.96 -7.49
C ARG A 347 22.82 -0.43 -7.18
N LEU A 348 21.96 -1.45 -7.16
CA LEU A 348 22.34 -2.83 -6.88
C LEU A 348 23.34 -3.37 -7.92
N THR A 349 23.06 -3.13 -9.21
CA THR A 349 23.91 -3.57 -10.32
C THR A 349 25.25 -2.85 -10.34
N ARG A 350 25.30 -1.55 -10.02
CA ARG A 350 26.57 -0.83 -9.84
C ARG A 350 27.40 -1.41 -8.69
N GLN A 351 26.79 -1.61 -7.51
CA GLN A 351 27.47 -2.21 -6.37
C GLN A 351 27.98 -3.63 -6.65
N ALA A 352 27.21 -4.44 -7.39
CA ALA A 352 27.66 -5.75 -7.86
C ALA A 352 28.78 -5.64 -8.91
N GLY A 353 28.69 -4.65 -9.78
CA GLY A 353 29.70 -4.30 -10.78
C GLY A 353 31.03 -3.90 -10.16
N ASP A 354 31.02 -3.23 -9.01
CA ASP A 354 32.22 -2.80 -8.29
C ASP A 354 32.87 -3.95 -7.49
N ARG A 355 32.15 -5.05 -7.24
CA ARG A 355 32.71 -6.25 -6.60
C ARG A 355 33.46 -7.13 -7.59
N LEU A 356 34.56 -7.74 -7.15
CA LEU A 356 35.27 -8.76 -7.92
C LEU A 356 34.41 -10.03 -8.03
N THR A 357 34.24 -10.55 -9.24
CA THR A 357 33.66 -11.88 -9.46
C THR A 357 34.59 -12.97 -8.92
N GLY A 358 34.11 -14.21 -8.74
CA GLY A 358 34.96 -15.33 -8.29
C GLY A 358 36.19 -15.54 -9.18
N GLN A 359 36.00 -15.48 -10.51
CA GLN A 359 37.10 -15.55 -11.48
C GLN A 359 38.06 -14.36 -11.36
N GLN A 360 37.53 -13.14 -11.21
CA GLN A 360 38.34 -11.93 -11.03
C GLN A 360 39.15 -11.97 -9.74
N ARG A 361 38.56 -12.43 -8.63
CA ARG A 361 39.25 -12.59 -7.35
C ARG A 361 40.39 -13.59 -7.47
N LYS A 362 40.15 -14.75 -8.10
CA LYS A 362 41.16 -15.79 -8.31
C LYS A 362 42.32 -15.31 -9.19
N ILE A 363 42.02 -14.62 -10.29
CA ILE A 363 43.03 -13.98 -11.15
C ILE A 363 43.80 -12.88 -10.39
N ALA A 364 43.10 -12.06 -9.60
CA ALA A 364 43.70 -11.00 -8.81
C ALA A 364 44.64 -11.56 -7.73
N GLU A 365 44.24 -12.62 -7.02
CA GLU A 365 45.06 -13.30 -6.02
C GLU A 365 46.33 -13.90 -6.63
N LEU A 366 46.22 -14.58 -7.78
CA LEU A 366 47.38 -15.11 -8.49
C LEU A 366 48.30 -13.99 -8.98
N ALA A 367 47.75 -12.91 -9.54
CA ALA A 367 48.53 -11.74 -9.96
C ALA A 367 49.23 -11.04 -8.80
N ARG A 368 48.55 -10.96 -7.64
CA ARG A 368 49.09 -10.41 -6.38
C ARG A 368 50.23 -11.26 -5.82
N SER A 369 50.15 -12.59 -5.95
CA SER A 369 51.21 -13.53 -5.56
C SER A 369 52.43 -13.53 -6.50
N GLY A 370 52.45 -12.66 -7.52
CA GLY A 370 53.60 -12.46 -8.40
C GLY A 370 53.59 -13.30 -9.68
N LEU A 371 52.54 -14.08 -9.96
CA LEU A 371 52.45 -14.83 -11.21
C LEU A 371 52.28 -13.89 -12.41
N SER A 372 52.98 -14.20 -13.51
CA SER A 372 52.86 -13.49 -14.79
C SER A 372 51.52 -13.81 -15.47
N ASN A 373 51.02 -12.92 -16.33
CA ASN A 373 49.76 -13.14 -17.06
C ASN A 373 49.77 -14.46 -17.84
N ARG A 374 50.93 -14.86 -18.39
CA ARG A 374 51.11 -16.13 -19.09
C ARG A 374 50.92 -17.34 -18.18
N ARG A 375 51.51 -17.34 -16.98
CA ARG A 375 51.32 -18.42 -16.01
C ARG A 375 49.90 -18.47 -15.45
N ILE A 376 49.27 -17.31 -15.24
CA ILE A 376 47.86 -17.24 -14.81
C ILE A 376 46.95 -17.80 -15.91
N ALA A 377 47.21 -17.44 -17.16
CA ALA A 377 46.49 -17.95 -18.32
C ALA A 377 46.58 -19.48 -18.42
N GLU A 378 47.79 -20.03 -18.27
CA GLU A 378 48.02 -21.48 -18.22
C GLU A 378 47.28 -22.15 -17.04
N GLN A 379 47.38 -21.60 -15.83
CA GLN A 379 46.75 -22.18 -14.63
C GLN A 379 45.22 -22.08 -14.60
N GLN A 380 44.65 -21.02 -15.19
CA GLN A 380 43.21 -20.81 -15.25
C GLN A 380 42.57 -21.31 -16.55
N PHE A 381 43.36 -21.93 -17.44
CA PHE A 381 42.93 -22.36 -18.78
C PHE A 381 42.30 -21.23 -19.61
N LEU A 382 42.91 -20.05 -19.56
CA LEU A 382 42.47 -18.84 -20.28
C LEU A 382 43.54 -18.40 -21.28
N THR A 383 43.19 -17.49 -22.19
CA THR A 383 44.20 -16.78 -22.99
C THR A 383 44.83 -15.65 -22.18
N VAL A 384 46.05 -15.24 -22.53
CA VAL A 384 46.72 -14.07 -21.92
C VAL A 384 45.86 -12.82 -22.03
N ARG A 385 45.21 -12.61 -23.18
CA ARG A 385 44.32 -11.47 -23.43
C ARG A 385 43.09 -11.48 -22.53
N THR A 386 42.54 -12.66 -22.23
CA THR A 386 41.43 -12.81 -21.27
C THR A 386 41.86 -12.46 -19.85
N VAL A 387 43.07 -12.86 -19.44
CA VAL A 387 43.64 -12.49 -18.13
C VAL A 387 43.87 -10.98 -18.05
N GLU A 388 44.40 -10.36 -19.08
CA GLU A 388 44.57 -8.90 -19.17
C GLU A 388 43.24 -8.17 -19.04
N PHE A 389 42.22 -8.61 -19.77
CA PHE A 389 40.87 -8.06 -19.66
C PHE A 389 40.32 -8.15 -18.23
N HIS A 390 40.46 -9.31 -17.58
CA HIS A 390 40.05 -9.45 -16.19
C HIS A 390 40.85 -8.56 -15.24
N LEU A 391 42.17 -8.43 -15.41
CA LEU A 391 43.02 -7.58 -14.57
C LEU A 391 42.71 -6.09 -14.74
N SER A 392 42.47 -5.62 -15.97
CA SER A 392 42.02 -4.24 -16.20
C SER A 392 40.70 -3.96 -15.49
N SER A 393 39.77 -4.92 -15.50
CA SER A 393 38.52 -4.80 -14.74
C SER A 393 38.75 -4.83 -13.22
N VAL A 394 39.65 -5.69 -12.72
CA VAL A 394 40.03 -5.76 -11.31
C VAL A 394 40.63 -4.44 -10.84
N TYR A 395 41.57 -3.86 -11.58
CA TYR A 395 42.23 -2.60 -11.22
C TYR A 395 41.23 -1.46 -11.10
N ARG A 396 40.33 -1.33 -12.08
CA ARG A 396 39.25 -0.35 -12.05
C ARG A 396 38.34 -0.53 -10.83
N LYS A 397 37.96 -1.77 -10.51
CA LYS A 397 37.06 -2.09 -9.38
C LYS A 397 37.70 -1.86 -8.01
N LEU A 398 38.99 -2.13 -7.89
CA LEU A 398 39.75 -1.95 -6.65
C LEU A 398 40.34 -0.53 -6.49
N GLY A 399 40.21 0.32 -7.51
CA GLY A 399 40.76 1.68 -7.48
C GLY A 399 42.29 1.73 -7.49
N VAL A 400 42.95 0.71 -8.06
CA VAL A 400 44.41 0.63 -8.13
C VAL A 400 44.92 0.89 -9.54
N ALA A 401 46.08 1.55 -9.67
CA ALA A 401 46.66 1.91 -10.96
C ALA A 401 47.32 0.73 -11.68
N GLY A 402 47.54 -0.40 -11.00
CA GLY A 402 48.06 -1.61 -11.63
C GLY A 402 48.60 -2.66 -10.67
N ARG A 403 49.37 -3.62 -11.21
CA ARG A 403 49.82 -4.83 -10.49
C ARG A 403 50.63 -4.53 -9.22
N ARG A 404 51.43 -3.45 -9.22
CA ARG A 404 52.24 -3.05 -8.06
C ARG A 404 51.37 -2.63 -6.88
N GLU A 405 50.37 -1.80 -7.12
CA GLU A 405 49.41 -1.38 -6.08
C GLU A 405 48.44 -2.51 -5.70
N LEU A 406 48.10 -3.41 -6.62
CA LEU A 406 47.38 -4.64 -6.27
C LEU A 406 48.14 -5.48 -5.24
N ALA A 407 49.48 -5.53 -5.32
CA ALA A 407 50.34 -6.25 -4.39
C ALA A 407 50.39 -5.63 -2.98
N THR A 408 50.04 -4.35 -2.83
CA THR A 408 50.05 -3.64 -1.54
C THR A 408 48.72 -3.72 -0.79
N LEU A 409 47.67 -4.30 -1.38
CA LEU A 409 46.37 -4.46 -0.73
C LEU A 409 46.38 -5.57 0.34
N PRO A 410 45.67 -5.38 1.48
CA PRO A 410 45.56 -6.35 2.57
C PRO A 410 44.85 -7.66 2.16
N VAL A 411 45.05 -8.72 2.96
CA VAL A 411 44.48 -10.06 2.73
C VAL A 411 43.33 -10.32 3.69
N PRO A 412 42.18 -10.85 3.21
CA PRO A 412 41.81 -11.09 1.81
C PRO A 412 41.54 -9.79 1.04
N LEU A 413 41.62 -9.83 -0.30
CA LEU A 413 41.25 -8.70 -1.16
C LEU A 413 39.80 -8.28 -0.87
N PRO A 414 39.51 -6.96 -0.74
CA PRO A 414 38.21 -6.44 -0.31
C PRO A 414 37.03 -6.75 -1.25
#